data_AF-A0A3D2I2C9-F1
#
_entry.id   AF-A0A3D2I2C9-F1
#
_cell.length_a   1.000
_cell.length_b   1.000
_cell.length_c   1.000
_cell.angle_alpha   90.00
_cell.angle_beta   90.00
_cell.angle_gamma   90.00
#
_symmetry.space_group_name_H-M   'P 1'
#
loop_
_entity.id
_entity.type
_entity.pdbx_description
1 polymer ?
#
loop_
_entity_poly.entity_id
_entity_poly.type
_entity_poly.pdbx_seq_one_letter_code
_entity_poly.pdbx_strand_id
1 'polypeptide(L)'
;SAEQCVKLLNEKEEPIIRSATTYVLSGDISEDELARIKSYCINPVDSRETDEVVPETLVTAFEEPADVKIFDGFKDMPEDELKALYDSLGLAMTFKDFLHIQNYFHGEEKRDPSMTEIRVLDTYWSDHCRHT
;
A
#
# COMPACT_ATOMS: atom_id res chain seq x y z
N SER A 1 -13.21 -19.27 -0.86
CA SER A 1 -13.59 -18.30 -1.91
C SER A 1 -14.48 -19.00 -2.94
N ALA A 2 -15.43 -18.28 -3.56
CA ALA A 2 -16.29 -18.83 -4.63
C ALA A 2 -15.47 -19.33 -5.83
N GLU A 3 -14.35 -18.67 -6.15
CA GLU A 3 -13.43 -19.09 -7.22
C GLU A 3 -12.82 -20.47 -6.92
N GLN A 4 -12.46 -20.72 -5.66
CA GLN A 4 -11.94 -22.02 -5.23
C GLN A 4 -12.99 -23.12 -5.34
N CYS A 5 -14.27 -22.81 -5.09
CA CYS A 5 -15.36 -23.77 -5.29
C CYS A 5 -15.51 -24.18 -6.76
N VAL A 6 -15.34 -23.24 -7.69
CA VAL A 6 -15.36 -23.54 -9.14
C VAL A 6 -14.14 -24.37 -9.53
N LYS A 7 -12.95 -24.03 -9.04
CA LYS A 7 -11.72 -24.80 -9.29
C LYS A 7 -11.78 -26.24 -8.76
N LEU A 8 -12.53 -26.49 -7.68
CA LEU A 8 -12.77 -27.84 -7.19
C LEU A 8 -13.62 -28.69 -8.16
N LEU A 9 -14.48 -28.05 -8.95
CA LEU A 9 -15.28 -28.73 -9.97
C LEU A 9 -14.50 -28.94 -11.27
N ASN A 10 -13.64 -27.98 -11.63
CA ASN A 10 -12.74 -28.08 -12.77
C ASN A 10 -11.43 -27.32 -12.47
N GLU A 11 -10.35 -28.08 -12.29
CA GLU A 11 -9.03 -27.56 -11.90
C GLU A 11 -8.40 -26.59 -12.92
N LYS A 12 -8.88 -26.61 -14.17
CA LYS A 12 -8.38 -25.77 -15.26
C LYS A 12 -9.11 -24.42 -15.37
N GLU A 13 -10.18 -24.21 -14.61
CA GLU A 13 -10.89 -22.94 -14.62
C GLU A 13 -10.09 -21.87 -13.89
N GLU A 14 -10.01 -20.69 -14.48
CA GLU A 14 -9.44 -19.48 -13.86
C GLU A 14 -10.52 -18.39 -13.83
N PRO A 15 -11.63 -18.58 -13.07
CA PRO A 15 -12.74 -17.64 -13.08
C PRO A 15 -12.38 -16.41 -12.24
N ILE A 16 -12.89 -15.26 -12.67
CA ILE A 16 -12.88 -14.04 -11.86
C ILE A 16 -14.29 -13.84 -11.30
N ILE A 17 -14.42 -13.90 -9.97
CA ILE A 17 -15.72 -13.75 -9.31
C ILE A 17 -15.68 -12.53 -8.40
N ARG A 18 -16.55 -11.56 -8.69
CA ARG A 18 -16.79 -10.38 -7.85
C ARG A 18 -18.23 -10.39 -7.38
N SER A 19 -18.47 -9.81 -6.21
CA SER A 19 -19.81 -9.64 -5.66
C SER A 19 -20.01 -8.21 -5.19
N ALA A 20 -21.26 -7.75 -5.23
CA ALA A 20 -21.69 -6.48 -4.68
C ALA A 20 -22.92 -6.72 -3.78
N THR A 21 -23.13 -5.81 -2.85
CA THR A 21 -24.31 -5.80 -1.96
C THR A 21 -25.15 -4.58 -2.30
N THR A 22 -26.40 -4.79 -2.68
CA THR A 22 -27.35 -3.72 -2.96
C THR A 22 -28.21 -3.46 -1.72
N TYR A 23 -28.20 -2.22 -1.23
CA TYR A 23 -29.06 -1.77 -0.14
C TYR A 23 -30.31 -1.09 -0.72
N VAL A 24 -31.49 -1.58 -0.36
CA VAL A 24 -32.77 -0.98 -0.76
C VAL A 24 -33.28 -0.13 0.39
N LEU A 25 -33.34 1.18 0.18
CA LEU A 25 -33.79 2.16 1.16
C LEU A 25 -35.16 2.70 0.74
N SER A 26 -36.07 2.90 1.69
CA SER A 26 -37.43 3.38 1.43
C SER A 26 -37.86 4.43 2.46
N GLY A 27 -38.51 5.51 2.01
CA GLY A 27 -38.99 6.61 2.85
C GLY A 27 -38.52 7.97 2.34
N ASP A 28 -38.87 9.04 3.07
CA ASP A 28 -38.35 10.39 2.83
C ASP A 28 -36.92 10.47 3.39
N ILE A 29 -35.91 10.30 2.52
CA ILE A 29 -34.49 10.32 2.88
C ILE A 29 -33.85 11.53 2.21
N SER A 30 -33.28 12.42 3.01
CA SER A 30 -32.50 13.55 2.49
C SER A 30 -31.15 13.11 1.91
N GLU A 31 -30.55 13.94 1.06
CA GLU A 31 -29.20 13.67 0.51
C GLU A 31 -28.13 13.53 1.61
N ASP A 32 -28.22 14.34 2.68
CA ASP A 32 -27.31 14.26 3.82
C ASP A 32 -27.45 12.94 4.58
N GLU A 33 -28.68 12.46 4.78
CA GLU A 33 -28.93 11.15 5.40
C GLU A 33 -28.43 10.01 4.52
N LEU A 34 -28.64 10.11 3.21
CA LEU A 34 -28.12 9.12 2.25
C LEU A 34 -26.59 9.05 2.31
N ALA A 35 -25.90 10.20 2.36
CA ALA A 35 -24.44 10.24 2.49
C ALA A 35 -23.96 9.60 3.79
N ARG A 36 -24.66 9.85 4.91
CA ARG A 36 -24.36 9.21 6.21
C ARG A 36 -24.58 7.71 6.17
N ILE A 37 -25.66 7.24 5.56
CA ILE A 37 -25.95 5.81 5.39
C ILE A 37 -24.84 5.16 4.55
N LYS A 38 -24.46 5.77 3.42
CA LYS A 38 -23.36 5.27 2.58
C LYS A 38 -22.05 5.16 3.34
N SER A 39 -21.65 6.20 4.08
CA SER A 39 -20.41 6.17 4.89
C SER A 39 -20.44 5.12 5.99
N TYR A 40 -21.63 4.73 6.47
CA TYR A 40 -21.77 3.68 7.47
C TYR A 40 -21.72 2.28 6.85
N CYS A 41 -22.32 2.10 5.67
CA CYS A 41 -22.41 0.81 4.99
C CYS A 41 -21.17 0.48 4.14
N ILE A 42 -20.45 1.48 3.65
CA ILE A 42 -19.28 1.34 2.78
C ILE A 42 -18.05 1.74 3.59
N ASN A 43 -17.24 0.75 3.97
CA ASN A 43 -15.98 1.00 4.64
C ASN A 43 -14.90 1.26 3.56
N PRO A 44 -14.31 2.47 3.51
CA PRO A 44 -13.37 2.84 2.44
C PRO A 44 -12.07 2.02 2.43
N VAL A 45 -11.81 1.23 3.49
CA VAL A 45 -10.65 0.33 3.56
C VAL A 45 -10.91 -0.98 2.81
N ASP A 46 -12.14 -1.49 2.82
CA ASP A 46 -12.48 -2.85 2.33
C ASP A 46 -13.41 -2.86 1.11
N SER A 47 -14.18 -1.79 0.90
CA SER A 47 -15.27 -1.73 -0.06
C SER A 47 -15.36 -0.35 -0.70
N ARG A 48 -16.07 -0.31 -1.82
CA ARG A 48 -16.32 0.92 -2.57
C ARG A 48 -17.72 0.89 -3.15
N GLU A 49 -18.27 2.07 -3.40
CA GLU A 49 -19.48 2.21 -4.18
C GLU A 49 -19.23 1.70 -5.62
N THR A 50 -20.21 0.98 -6.16
CA THR A 50 -20.24 0.52 -7.55
C THR A 50 -21.50 1.06 -8.21
N ASP A 51 -21.46 1.22 -9.53
CA ASP A 51 -22.63 1.61 -10.30
C ASP A 51 -23.62 0.44 -10.49
N GLU A 52 -24.82 0.77 -10.98
CA GLU A 52 -25.86 -0.21 -11.31
C GLU A 52 -25.66 -0.83 -12.72
N VAL A 53 -24.56 -0.49 -13.39
CA VAL A 53 -24.28 -0.93 -14.75
C VAL A 53 -23.60 -2.30 -14.71
N VAL A 54 -24.07 -3.23 -15.53
CA VAL A 54 -23.37 -4.51 -15.68
C VAL A 54 -22.04 -4.27 -16.39
N PRO A 55 -20.90 -4.55 -15.75
CA PRO A 55 -19.60 -4.30 -16.36
C PRO A 55 -19.35 -5.27 -17.52
N GLU A 56 -18.68 -4.79 -18.57
CA GLU A 56 -18.25 -5.65 -19.68
C GLU A 56 -17.25 -6.73 -19.23
N THR A 57 -16.48 -6.44 -18.19
CA THR A 57 -15.50 -7.35 -17.60
C THR A 57 -15.34 -7.14 -16.10
N LEU A 58 -15.10 -8.23 -15.37
CA LEU A 58 -14.73 -8.21 -13.95
C LEU A 58 -13.21 -8.14 -13.74
N VAL A 59 -12.42 -8.15 -14.82
CA VAL A 59 -10.97 -8.00 -14.79
C VAL A 59 -10.63 -6.59 -14.30
N THR A 60 -9.82 -6.51 -13.24
CA THR A 60 -9.23 -5.24 -12.83
C THR A 60 -7.91 -5.07 -13.58
N ALA A 61 -7.80 -4.03 -14.39
CA ALA A 61 -6.53 -3.63 -14.99
C ALA A 61 -5.69 -2.91 -13.92
N PHE A 62 -4.52 -3.45 -13.64
CA PHE A 62 -3.51 -2.77 -12.84
C PHE A 62 -2.45 -2.23 -13.79
N GLU A 63 -2.04 -0.99 -13.58
CA GLU A 63 -0.87 -0.46 -14.26
C GLU A 63 0.37 -1.23 -13.81
N GLU A 64 1.33 -1.41 -14.73
CA GLU A 64 2.62 -1.98 -14.38
C GLU A 64 3.29 -1.05 -13.36
N PRO A 65 3.71 -1.57 -12.19
CA PRO A 65 4.35 -0.73 -11.18
C PRO A 65 5.66 -0.16 -11.74
N ALA A 66 5.94 1.10 -11.40
CA ALA A 66 7.20 1.73 -11.76
C ALA A 66 8.39 0.99 -11.11
N ASP A 67 9.56 1.14 -11.73
CA ASP A 67 10.81 0.62 -11.18
C ASP A 67 11.07 1.16 -9.77
N VAL A 68 11.69 0.32 -8.94
CA VAL A 68 12.03 0.68 -7.56
C VAL A 68 13.03 1.82 -7.58
N LYS A 69 12.67 2.94 -6.96
CA LYS A 69 13.53 4.11 -6.81
C LYS A 69 14.85 3.74 -6.11
N ILE A 70 15.98 4.14 -6.70
CA ILE A 70 17.29 4.17 -6.06
C ILE A 70 17.52 5.56 -5.48
N PHE A 71 18.14 5.64 -4.29
CA PHE A 71 18.55 6.91 -3.71
C PHE A 71 19.95 7.28 -4.19
N ASP A 72 20.06 7.72 -5.44
CA ASP A 72 21.35 8.07 -6.04
C ASP A 72 22.11 9.11 -5.18
N GLY A 73 23.37 8.81 -4.89
CA GLY A 73 24.25 9.64 -4.06
C GLY A 73 24.03 9.50 -2.56
N PHE A 74 23.08 8.68 -2.09
CA PHE A 74 22.81 8.45 -0.67
C PHE A 74 24.07 8.15 0.14
N LYS A 75 24.93 7.26 -0.36
CA LYS A 75 26.13 6.81 0.35
C LYS A 75 27.16 7.93 0.59
N ASP A 76 27.13 8.98 -0.22
CA ASP A 76 28.06 10.12 -0.16
C ASP A 76 27.34 11.44 0.21
N MET A 77 26.05 11.35 0.54
CA MET A 77 25.19 12.51 0.77
C MET A 77 25.64 13.28 2.02
N PRO A 78 25.83 14.61 1.94
CA PRO A 78 26.11 15.43 3.12
C PRO A 78 25.01 15.35 4.17
N GLU A 79 25.35 15.52 5.46
CA GLU A 79 24.41 15.32 6.57
C GLU A 79 23.13 16.18 6.46
N ASP A 80 23.24 17.43 6.00
CA ASP A 80 22.09 18.33 5.82
C ASP A 80 21.12 17.81 4.74
N GLU A 81 21.65 17.31 3.63
CA GLU A 81 20.86 16.72 2.54
C GLU A 81 20.27 15.37 2.96
N LEU A 82 21.04 14.56 3.69
CA LEU A 82 20.59 13.28 4.23
C LEU A 82 19.44 13.49 5.21
N LYS A 83 19.50 14.54 6.02
CA LYS A 83 18.44 14.90 6.96
C LYS A 83 17.19 15.37 6.25
N ALA A 84 17.32 16.19 5.21
CA ALA A 84 16.18 16.58 4.38
C ALA A 84 15.52 15.36 3.70
N LEU A 85 16.33 14.39 3.25
CA LEU A 85 15.83 13.13 2.72
C LEU A 85 15.08 12.33 3.79
N TYR A 86 15.66 12.16 4.98
CA TYR A 86 15.03 11.48 6.12
C TYR A 86 13.66 12.09 6.46
N ASP A 87 13.59 13.42 6.58
CA ASP A 87 12.36 14.14 6.92
C ASP A 87 11.28 13.95 5.84
N SER A 88 11.68 13.81 4.57
CA SER A 88 10.75 13.56 3.46
C SER A 88 10.15 12.14 3.46
N LEU A 89 10.81 11.17 4.09
CA LEU A 89 10.43 9.76 4.02
C LEU A 89 9.46 9.32 5.12
N GLY A 90 9.34 10.11 6.20
CA GLY A 90 8.45 9.81 7.33
C GLY A 90 8.78 8.48 7.99
N LEU A 91 10.07 8.20 8.18
CA LEU A 91 10.58 6.95 8.75
C LEU A 91 10.28 6.87 10.25
N ALA A 92 10.05 5.66 10.74
CA ALA A 92 9.85 5.35 12.15
C ALA A 92 11.17 5.15 12.92
N MET A 93 12.23 4.68 12.23
CA MET A 93 13.58 4.61 12.80
C MET A 93 14.12 6.01 13.14
N THR A 94 15.11 6.12 14.01
CA THR A 94 15.70 7.43 14.33
C THR A 94 16.67 7.90 13.25
N PHE A 95 16.96 9.20 13.18
CA PHE A 95 17.99 9.72 12.27
C PHE A 95 19.38 9.10 12.50
N LYS A 96 19.70 8.68 13.73
CA LYS A 96 20.96 7.98 14.03
C LYS A 96 21.03 6.59 13.37
N ASP A 97 19.90 5.89 13.35
CA ASP A 97 19.76 4.61 12.65
C ASP A 97 19.93 4.82 11.13
N PHE A 98 19.33 5.88 10.59
CA PHE A 98 19.46 6.26 9.19
C PHE A 98 20.91 6.60 8.79
N LEU A 99 21.65 7.30 9.66
CA LEU A 99 23.07 7.57 9.48
C LEU A 99 23.91 6.29 9.55
N HIS A 100 23.55 5.35 10.43
CA HIS A 100 24.21 4.04 10.48
C HIS A 100 24.05 3.27 9.16
N ILE A 101 22.85 3.31 8.58
CA ILE A 101 22.56 2.72 7.28
C ILE A 101 23.39 3.38 6.18
N GLN A 102 23.51 4.72 6.16
CA GLN A 102 24.38 5.43 5.22
C GLN A 102 25.83 4.94 5.31
N ASN A 103 26.37 4.85 6.52
CA ASN A 103 27.75 4.37 6.73
C ASN A 103 27.96 2.94 6.23
N TYR A 104 26.97 2.06 6.42
CA TYR A 104 27.01 0.69 5.90
C TYR A 104 27.02 0.66 4.37
N PHE A 105 26.13 1.43 3.72
CA PHE A 105 26.07 1.54 2.26
C PHE A 105 27.32 2.20 1.65
N HIS A 106 27.94 3.13 2.37
CA HIS A 106 29.20 3.76 1.99
C HIS A 106 30.40 2.80 2.08
N GLY A 107 30.58 2.15 3.24
CA GLY A 107 31.80 1.40 3.56
C GLY A 107 31.79 -0.06 3.10
N GLU A 108 30.68 -0.76 3.35
CA GLU A 108 30.58 -2.22 3.15
C GLU A 108 30.02 -2.54 1.76
N GLU A 109 28.78 -2.11 1.49
CA GLU A 109 28.08 -2.43 0.23
C GLU A 109 28.60 -1.61 -0.96
N LYS A 110 29.11 -0.41 -0.71
CA LYS A 110 29.70 0.51 -1.70
C LYS A 110 28.76 0.84 -2.85
N ARG A 111 27.46 0.97 -2.56
CA ARG A 111 26.40 1.33 -3.51
C ARG A 111 25.30 2.11 -2.81
N ASP A 112 24.41 2.71 -3.59
CA ASP A 112 23.23 3.37 -3.06
C ASP A 112 22.10 2.35 -2.80
N PRO A 113 21.28 2.55 -1.75
CA PRO A 113 20.14 1.71 -1.44
C PRO A 113 18.95 2.02 -2.34
N SER A 114 18.12 1.01 -2.51
CA SER A 114 16.77 1.15 -3.04
C SER A 114 15.79 1.63 -1.96
N MET A 115 14.66 2.19 -2.40
CA MET A 115 13.54 2.54 -1.54
C MET A 115 13.03 1.34 -0.72
N THR A 116 13.01 0.16 -1.33
CA THR A 116 12.60 -1.08 -0.66
C THR A 116 13.53 -1.42 0.51
N GLU A 117 14.85 -1.33 0.33
CA GLU A 117 15.81 -1.61 1.40
C GLU A 117 15.65 -0.65 2.58
N ILE A 118 15.49 0.65 2.31
CA ILE A 118 15.24 1.64 3.36
C ILE A 118 13.94 1.34 4.12
N ARG A 119 12.86 0.98 3.42
CA ARG A 119 11.56 0.64 4.06
C ARG A 119 11.60 -0.65 4.88
N VAL A 120 12.35 -1.65 4.43
CA VAL A 120 12.55 -2.89 5.19
C VAL A 120 13.30 -2.58 6.48
N LEU A 121 14.41 -1.84 6.39
CA LEU A 121 15.18 -1.44 7.57
C LEU A 121 14.35 -0.61 8.53
N ASP A 122 13.54 0.33 8.02
CA ASP A 122 12.63 1.17 8.82
C ASP A 122 11.65 0.35 9.63
N THR A 123 11.08 -0.68 9.02
CA THR A 123 10.13 -1.57 9.69
C THR A 123 10.81 -2.27 10.86
N TYR A 124 11.97 -2.90 10.66
CA TYR A 124 12.66 -3.69 11.69
C TYR A 124 13.33 -2.86 12.77
N TRP A 125 13.75 -1.63 12.43
CA TRP A 125 14.47 -0.74 13.35
C TRP A 125 13.56 0.29 14.01
N SER A 126 12.26 0.21 13.76
CA SER A 126 11.25 0.92 14.54
C SER A 126 11.26 0.46 16.00
N ASP A 127 10.97 1.37 16.93
CA ASP A 127 10.93 1.08 18.37
C ASP A 127 9.96 -0.06 18.71
N HIS A 128 8.86 -0.19 17.97
CA HIS A 128 7.90 -1.29 18.11
C HIS A 128 8.52 -2.66 17.83
N CYS A 129 9.43 -2.76 16.85
CA CYS A 129 10.05 -4.01 16.45
C CYS A 129 11.34 -4.32 17.22
N ARG A 130 12.11 -3.30 17.64
CA ARG A 130 13.37 -3.52 18.37
C ARG A 130 13.22 -3.52 19.90
N HIS A 131 12.01 -3.31 20.41
CA HIS A 131 11.69 -3.30 21.86
C HIS A 131 12.59 -2.36 22.67
N THR A 132 12.84 -1.16 22.14
CA THR A 132 13.49 -0.04 22.82
C THR A 132 12.50 1.07 23.07
#